data_AF-A0A352J510-F1
#
_entry.id   AF-A0A352J510-F1
#
_cell.length_a   1.000
_cell.length_b   1.000
_cell.length_c   1.000
_cell.angle_alpha   90.00
_cell.angle_beta   90.00
_cell.angle_gamma   90.00
#
_symmetry.space_group_name_H-M   'P 1'
#
loop_
_entity.id
_entity.type
_entity.pdbx_description
1 polymer ?
#
loop_
_entity_poly.entity_id
_entity_poly.type
_entity_poly.pdbx_seq_one_letter_code
_entity_poly.pdbx_strand_id
1 'polypeptide(L)'
;MKQNYPKIGIRPIIDGRRGGIRESLEETTMNLAKSAAELYSGTLKYPDGSPVKCVIADTTIGGVKEAALCAEKFKKEGVGLTLSVTPCWCYGSETIDMDPLMPKAVWGFNGTERPGAVYLSAALAVHNQKGLPAFGIYGKNVQDVGDGAIPDDVKEKLLRFARAGLAVAIMRGKSYLAIGSVSMGIGGSMVNPDFLQDYLGMRTEQVDASEVLRRIQLEIYDKEEFEKALAWTKENCMSREGEDFNPEHLKHSREQKDKDWEFVVKMTLVMRDLMIGNSKLDEMGFG
;
A
#
# COMPACT_ATOMS: atom_id res chain seq x y z
N MET A 1 -16.81 -2.93 -2.41
CA MET A 1 -16.05 -2.32 -3.54
C MET A 1 -14.84 -3.18 -3.88
N LYS A 2 -14.52 -3.39 -5.17
CA LYS A 2 -13.28 -4.06 -5.56
C LYS A 2 -12.11 -3.14 -5.22
N GLN A 3 -11.34 -3.48 -4.18
CA GLN A 3 -10.24 -2.65 -3.71
C GLN A 3 -9.15 -2.60 -4.79
N ASN A 4 -8.99 -1.44 -5.44
CA ASN A 4 -7.93 -1.24 -6.41
C ASN A 4 -6.65 -0.88 -5.66
N TYR A 5 -5.73 -1.85 -5.53
CA TYR A 5 -4.47 -1.65 -4.84
C TYR A 5 -3.44 -0.92 -5.72
N PRO A 6 -2.55 -0.10 -5.14
CA PRO A 6 -1.48 0.55 -5.86
C PRO A 6 -0.51 -0.48 -6.43
N LYS A 7 -0.02 -0.22 -7.65
CA LYS A 7 0.96 -1.06 -8.33
C LYS A 7 2.38 -0.51 -8.15
N ILE A 8 3.38 -1.37 -8.32
CA ILE A 8 4.80 -0.94 -8.40
C ILE A 8 5.14 -0.65 -9.86
N GLY A 9 5.56 0.58 -10.16
CA GLY A 9 6.03 0.96 -11.49
C GLY A 9 7.53 0.65 -11.65
N ILE A 10 7.92 -0.05 -12.71
CA ILE A 10 9.33 -0.39 -12.98
C ILE A 10 9.80 0.32 -14.25
N ARG A 11 10.85 1.12 -14.11
CA ARG A 11 11.40 2.03 -15.13
C ARG A 11 12.75 1.50 -15.62
N PRO A 12 12.80 0.72 -16.71
CA PRO A 12 14.07 0.28 -17.32
C PRO A 12 14.76 1.47 -18.00
N ILE A 13 15.83 1.99 -17.41
CA ILE A 13 16.57 3.15 -17.92
C ILE A 13 17.77 2.68 -18.76
N ILE A 14 18.02 3.32 -19.91
CA ILE A 14 19.04 2.90 -20.88
C ILE A 14 19.86 4.08 -21.40
N ASP A 15 21.04 3.81 -21.98
CA ASP A 15 21.78 4.80 -22.76
C ASP A 15 21.00 5.16 -24.04
N GLY A 16 20.78 6.47 -24.28
CA GLY A 16 20.03 6.95 -25.44
C GLY A 16 20.78 6.86 -26.77
N ARG A 17 22.10 6.63 -26.78
CA ARG A 17 22.91 6.56 -28.01
C ARG A 17 22.53 5.35 -28.86
N ARG A 18 22.07 5.62 -30.08
CA ARG A 18 21.80 4.60 -31.10
C ARG A 18 23.05 4.30 -31.93
N GLY A 19 22.95 3.31 -32.82
CA GLY A 19 24.06 2.90 -33.67
C GLY A 19 24.88 1.76 -33.07
N GLY A 20 24.23 0.89 -32.29
CA GLY A 20 24.81 -0.32 -31.70
C GLY A 20 24.93 -0.27 -30.18
N ILE A 21 24.93 0.92 -29.57
CA ILE A 21 25.04 1.04 -28.11
C ILE A 21 23.72 0.65 -27.44
N ARG A 22 22.66 1.45 -27.63
CA ARG A 22 21.34 1.18 -27.06
C ARG A 22 20.82 -0.19 -27.48
N GLU A 23 20.92 -0.52 -28.76
CA GLU A 23 20.42 -1.77 -29.33
C GLU A 23 21.04 -3.00 -28.64
N SER A 24 22.32 -2.92 -28.22
CA SER A 24 22.99 -4.01 -27.49
C SER A 24 22.57 -4.16 -26.02
N LEU A 25 21.80 -3.20 -25.48
CA LEU A 25 21.43 -3.12 -24.06
C LEU A 25 19.93 -3.27 -23.80
N GLU A 26 19.09 -3.19 -24.83
CA GLU A 26 17.63 -3.25 -24.74
C GLU A 26 17.16 -4.49 -23.97
N GLU A 27 17.61 -5.67 -24.40
CA GLU A 27 17.20 -6.94 -23.81
C GLU A 27 17.65 -7.07 -22.35
N THR A 28 18.93 -6.79 -22.07
CA THR A 28 19.47 -6.85 -20.71
C THR A 28 18.74 -5.90 -19.77
N THR A 29 18.49 -4.66 -20.21
CA THR A 29 17.81 -3.63 -19.41
C THR A 29 16.36 -4.02 -19.12
N MET A 30 15.65 -4.53 -20.13
CA MET A 30 14.27 -4.96 -19.97
C MET A 30 14.16 -6.24 -19.12
N ASN A 31 15.10 -7.18 -19.25
CA ASN A 31 15.13 -8.39 -18.43
C ASN A 31 15.39 -8.04 -16.96
N LEU A 32 16.23 -7.05 -16.65
CA LEU A 32 16.41 -6.56 -15.28
C LEU A 32 15.09 -6.06 -14.67
N ALA A 33 14.28 -5.33 -15.45
CA ALA A 33 12.95 -4.88 -15.01
C ALA A 33 11.98 -6.05 -14.81
N LYS A 34 12.00 -7.05 -15.69
CA LYS A 34 11.17 -8.26 -15.56
C LYS A 34 11.55 -9.07 -14.31
N SER A 35 12.84 -9.27 -14.04
CA SER A 35 13.31 -9.97 -12.84
C SER A 35 12.87 -9.26 -11.56
N ALA A 36 12.92 -7.93 -11.53
CA ALA A 36 12.40 -7.16 -10.39
C ALA A 36 10.87 -7.32 -10.23
N ALA A 37 10.10 -7.28 -11.33
CA ALA A 37 8.66 -7.52 -11.30
C ALA A 37 8.31 -8.94 -10.81
N GLU A 38 9.05 -9.95 -11.26
CA GLU A 38 8.87 -11.33 -10.84
C GLU A 38 9.19 -11.51 -9.36
N LEU A 39 10.30 -10.94 -8.88
CA LEU A 39 10.63 -10.94 -7.46
C LEU A 39 9.51 -10.35 -6.61
N TYR A 40 9.01 -9.16 -6.99
CA TYR A 40 7.95 -8.50 -6.24
C TYR A 40 6.64 -9.28 -6.27
N SER A 41 6.20 -9.72 -7.45
CA SER A 41 4.91 -10.39 -7.60
C SER A 41 4.93 -11.82 -7.03
N GLY A 42 6.09 -12.48 -7.03
CA GLY A 42 6.27 -13.82 -6.45
C GLY A 42 6.45 -13.82 -4.92
N THR A 43 6.83 -12.68 -4.32
CA THR A 43 7.16 -12.61 -2.88
C THR A 43 6.18 -11.78 -2.07
N LEU A 44 5.69 -10.66 -2.61
CA LEU A 44 4.87 -9.70 -1.87
C LEU A 44 3.38 -9.92 -2.12
N LYS A 45 2.58 -9.69 -1.08
CA LYS A 45 1.12 -9.77 -1.12
C LYS A 45 0.49 -8.48 -0.64
N TYR A 46 -0.69 -8.16 -1.18
CA TYR A 46 -1.59 -7.13 -0.66
C TYR A 46 -2.28 -7.60 0.63
N PRO A 47 -2.94 -6.70 1.39
CA PRO A 47 -3.69 -7.05 2.60
C PRO A 47 -4.76 -8.13 2.43
N ASP A 48 -5.32 -8.29 1.23
CA ASP A 48 -6.29 -9.35 0.91
C ASP A 48 -5.63 -10.71 0.58
N GLY A 49 -4.30 -10.78 0.63
CA GLY A 49 -3.52 -11.98 0.32
C GLY A 49 -3.21 -12.17 -1.17
N SER A 50 -3.72 -11.32 -2.06
CA SER A 50 -3.42 -11.39 -3.49
C SER A 50 -2.00 -10.92 -3.81
N PRO A 51 -1.34 -11.45 -4.86
CA PRO A 51 0.01 -11.03 -5.23
C PRO A 51 0.09 -9.55 -5.64
N VAL A 52 1.19 -8.89 -5.29
CA VAL A 52 1.47 -7.51 -5.72
C VAL A 52 1.58 -7.45 -7.24
N LYS A 53 1.05 -6.38 -7.85
CA LYS A 53 1.13 -6.16 -9.29
C LYS A 53 2.20 -5.13 -9.63
N CYS A 54 2.94 -5.40 -10.70
CA CYS A 54 3.93 -4.49 -11.27
C CYS A 54 3.50 -3.99 -12.65
N VAL A 55 3.94 -2.79 -13.01
CA VAL A 55 3.73 -2.17 -14.33
C VAL A 55 5.09 -1.75 -14.85
N ILE A 56 5.54 -2.36 -15.94
CA ILE A 56 6.80 -2.00 -16.58
C ILE A 56 6.53 -0.94 -17.65
N ALA A 57 7.43 0.02 -17.84
CA ALA A 57 7.36 0.96 -18.96
C ALA A 57 7.29 0.22 -20.31
N ASP A 58 6.56 0.78 -21.30
CA ASP A 58 6.40 0.13 -22.61
C ASP A 58 7.71 0.01 -23.40
N THR A 59 8.63 0.92 -23.13
CA THR A 59 9.95 1.00 -23.75
C THR A 59 11.00 1.22 -22.67
N THR A 60 12.26 0.93 -23.00
CA THR A 60 13.39 1.43 -22.22
C THR A 60 13.45 2.96 -22.31
N ILE A 61 13.95 3.60 -21.26
CA ILE A 61 13.90 5.06 -21.09
C ILE A 61 15.32 5.61 -21.27
N GLY A 62 15.60 6.15 -22.45
CA GLY A 62 16.86 6.79 -22.80
C GLY A 62 16.84 8.31 -22.73
N GLY A 63 15.66 8.92 -22.54
CA GLY A 63 15.52 10.36 -22.38
C GLY A 63 14.10 10.82 -22.02
N VAL A 64 13.91 12.14 -22.01
CA VAL A 64 12.71 12.80 -21.45
C VAL A 64 11.39 12.37 -22.10
N LYS A 65 11.38 12.10 -23.42
CA LYS A 65 10.17 11.69 -24.13
C LYS A 65 9.64 10.35 -23.61
N GLU A 66 10.53 9.38 -23.46
CA GLU A 66 10.17 8.04 -22.97
C GLU A 66 9.84 8.08 -21.47
N ALA A 67 10.54 8.92 -20.71
CA ALA A 67 10.22 9.16 -19.30
C ALA A 67 8.81 9.74 -19.12
N ALA A 68 8.40 10.67 -19.98
CA ALA A 68 7.05 11.25 -19.97
C ALA A 68 5.97 10.21 -20.32
N LEU A 69 6.18 9.41 -21.37
CA LEU A 69 5.25 8.33 -21.75
C LEU A 69 5.11 7.28 -20.63
N CYS A 70 6.22 6.94 -19.96
CA CYS A 70 6.20 6.07 -18.80
C CYS A 70 5.36 6.67 -17.65
N ALA A 71 5.53 7.95 -17.34
CA ALA A 71 4.76 8.63 -16.31
C ALA A 71 3.25 8.66 -16.63
N GLU A 72 2.88 8.91 -17.90
CA GLU A 72 1.49 8.87 -18.35
C GLU A 72 0.86 7.49 -18.18
N LYS A 73 1.58 6.42 -18.55
CA LYS A 73 1.15 5.04 -18.33
C LYS A 73 0.96 4.76 -16.84
N PHE A 74 1.95 5.10 -16.02
CA PHE A 74 1.94 4.81 -14.59
C PHE A 74 0.78 5.50 -13.87
N LYS A 75 0.48 6.75 -14.24
CA LYS A 75 -0.68 7.49 -13.73
C LYS A 75 -1.99 6.78 -14.05
N LYS A 76 -2.18 6.30 -15.30
CA LYS A 76 -3.40 5.57 -15.72
C LYS A 76 -3.53 4.22 -15.03
N GLU A 77 -2.41 3.55 -14.78
CA GLU A 77 -2.36 2.21 -14.21
C GLU A 77 -2.47 2.15 -12.68
N GLY A 78 -2.48 3.30 -12.00
CA GLY A 78 -2.56 3.38 -10.53
C GLY A 78 -1.26 2.97 -9.85
N VAL A 79 -0.10 3.35 -10.41
CA VAL A 79 1.20 3.15 -9.76
C VAL A 79 1.31 4.05 -8.54
N GLY A 80 1.77 3.49 -7.41
CA GLY A 80 1.95 4.23 -6.15
C GLY A 80 3.40 4.43 -5.72
N LEU A 81 4.35 3.74 -6.36
CA LEU A 81 5.78 3.79 -6.07
C LEU A 81 6.57 3.33 -7.30
N THR A 82 7.80 3.82 -7.47
CA THR A 82 8.62 3.52 -8.65
C THR A 82 9.98 2.93 -8.31
N LEU A 83 10.42 1.97 -9.13
CA LEU A 83 11.77 1.44 -9.14
C LEU A 83 12.37 1.70 -10.52
N SER A 84 13.43 2.50 -10.58
CA SER A 84 14.25 2.63 -11.79
C SER A 84 15.36 1.58 -11.76
N VAL A 85 15.57 0.87 -12.85
CA VAL A 85 16.62 -0.17 -12.96
C VAL A 85 17.48 0.12 -14.18
N THR A 86 18.79 -0.14 -14.09
CA THR A 86 19.66 -0.08 -15.28
C THR A 86 20.92 -0.92 -15.12
N PRO A 87 21.42 -1.52 -16.21
CA PRO A 87 22.76 -2.09 -16.27
C PRO A 87 23.84 -1.10 -16.77
N CYS A 88 23.50 0.15 -17.13
CA CYS A 88 24.41 1.00 -17.91
C CYS A 88 24.40 2.48 -17.50
N TRP A 89 25.19 3.29 -18.20
CA TRP A 89 25.11 4.75 -18.11
C TRP A 89 23.80 5.25 -18.73
N CYS A 90 23.18 6.27 -18.13
CA CYS A 90 22.04 6.97 -18.71
C CYS A 90 22.07 8.46 -18.34
N TYR A 91 21.26 9.29 -18.99
CA TYR A 91 21.30 10.74 -18.82
C TYR A 91 20.48 11.20 -17.60
N GLY A 92 21.07 11.05 -16.41
CA GLY A 92 20.51 11.39 -15.09
C GLY A 92 19.21 12.22 -15.09
N SER A 93 19.31 13.54 -15.22
CA SER A 93 18.16 14.44 -15.11
C SER A 93 17.09 14.30 -16.19
N GLU A 94 17.43 13.72 -17.34
CA GLU A 94 16.47 13.47 -18.43
C GLU A 94 15.61 12.24 -18.15
N THR A 95 16.09 11.32 -17.30
CA THR A 95 15.48 10.00 -17.11
C THR A 95 14.95 9.74 -15.70
N ILE A 96 15.30 10.53 -14.69
CA ILE A 96 14.78 10.35 -13.33
C ILE A 96 13.25 10.51 -13.26
N ASP A 97 12.65 9.93 -12.22
CA ASP A 97 11.23 10.14 -11.91
C ASP A 97 11.05 11.47 -11.19
N MET A 98 10.23 12.35 -11.76
CA MET A 98 10.01 13.71 -11.29
C MET A 98 8.79 13.85 -10.36
N ASP A 99 8.03 12.78 -10.12
CA ASP A 99 6.88 12.83 -9.20
C ASP A 99 7.35 13.14 -7.77
N PRO A 100 6.88 14.22 -7.11
CA PRO A 100 7.37 14.58 -5.77
C PRO A 100 6.76 13.75 -4.64
N LEU A 101 5.67 13.02 -4.89
CA LEU A 101 4.86 12.37 -3.87
C LEU A 101 5.02 10.85 -3.81
N MET A 102 5.49 10.21 -4.88
CA MET A 102 5.71 8.77 -4.92
C MET A 102 7.04 8.37 -4.28
N PRO A 103 7.06 7.34 -3.40
CA PRO A 103 8.29 6.67 -3.01
C PRO A 103 9.00 6.14 -4.25
N LYS A 104 10.31 6.40 -4.34
CA LYS A 104 11.10 6.07 -5.51
C LYS A 104 12.46 5.49 -5.14
N ALA A 105 12.90 4.49 -5.89
CA ALA A 105 14.21 3.85 -5.73
C ALA A 105 14.91 3.69 -7.08
N VAL A 106 16.23 3.61 -7.04
CA VAL A 106 17.08 3.34 -8.20
C VAL A 106 17.98 2.15 -7.87
N TRP A 107 17.94 1.11 -8.71
CA TRP A 107 18.85 -0.02 -8.68
C TRP A 107 19.80 0.05 -9.88
N GLY A 108 21.08 0.32 -9.59
CA GLY A 108 22.15 0.21 -10.57
C GLY A 108 22.82 -1.16 -10.48
N PHE A 109 22.86 -1.90 -11.58
CA PHE A 109 23.60 -3.15 -11.66
C PHE A 109 25.09 -2.91 -11.38
N ASN A 110 25.69 -3.76 -10.54
CA ASN A 110 27.11 -3.69 -10.24
C ASN A 110 27.91 -4.54 -11.25
N GLY A 111 27.97 -4.08 -12.50
CA GLY A 111 28.78 -4.67 -13.56
C GLY A 111 29.92 -3.75 -13.97
N THR A 112 30.93 -4.29 -14.68
CA THR A 112 32.11 -3.52 -15.09
C THR A 112 32.04 -3.02 -16.52
N GLU A 113 31.42 -3.81 -17.40
CA GLU A 113 31.32 -3.61 -18.83
C GLU A 113 30.43 -2.41 -19.18
N ARG A 114 29.46 -2.13 -18.31
CA ARG A 114 28.51 -1.03 -18.43
C ARG A 114 28.30 -0.39 -17.06
N PRO A 115 28.37 0.95 -16.97
CA PRO A 115 28.54 1.62 -15.68
C PRO A 115 27.18 1.93 -14.99
N GLY A 116 26.40 0.89 -14.67
CA GLY A 116 25.09 1.02 -13.99
C GLY A 116 25.18 1.70 -12.62
N ALA A 117 26.22 1.43 -11.85
CA ALA A 117 26.51 2.08 -10.57
C ALA A 117 26.82 3.59 -10.70
N VAL A 118 27.38 4.00 -11.83
CA VAL A 118 27.67 5.40 -12.12
C VAL A 118 26.38 6.16 -12.42
N TYR A 119 25.47 5.56 -13.20
CA TYR A 119 24.12 6.12 -13.37
C TYR A 119 23.40 6.23 -12.03
N LEU A 120 23.44 5.19 -11.20
CA LEU A 120 22.83 5.21 -9.86
C LEU A 120 23.30 6.43 -9.06
N SER A 121 24.61 6.65 -8.97
CA SER A 121 25.19 7.76 -8.22
C SER A 121 24.79 9.11 -8.82
N ALA A 122 24.83 9.25 -10.15
CA ALA A 122 24.45 10.47 -10.85
C ALA A 122 22.95 10.80 -10.69
N ALA A 123 22.08 9.80 -10.83
CA ALA A 123 20.63 9.96 -10.66
C ALA A 123 20.28 10.37 -9.23
N LEU A 124 20.90 9.75 -8.21
CA LEU A 124 20.70 10.13 -6.82
C LEU A 124 21.21 11.55 -6.52
N ALA A 125 22.32 11.97 -7.13
CA ALA A 125 22.78 13.34 -7.01
C ALA A 125 21.76 14.35 -7.57
N VAL A 126 21.15 14.05 -8.73
CA VAL A 126 20.09 14.88 -9.30
C VAL A 126 18.84 14.88 -8.41
N HIS A 127 18.43 13.73 -7.88
CA HIS A 127 17.33 13.62 -6.92
C HIS A 127 17.56 14.51 -5.69
N ASN A 128 18.75 14.45 -5.11
CA ASN A 128 19.13 15.28 -3.96
C ASN A 128 19.15 16.77 -4.32
N GLN A 129 19.72 17.13 -5.47
CA GLN A 129 19.76 18.53 -5.95
C GLN A 129 18.36 19.12 -6.16
N LYS A 130 17.38 18.30 -6.58
CA LYS A 130 16.00 18.72 -6.86
C LYS A 130 15.07 18.62 -5.64
N GLY A 131 15.53 18.11 -4.50
CA GLY A 131 14.67 17.87 -3.35
C GLY A 131 13.64 16.76 -3.59
N LEU A 132 14.00 15.74 -4.36
CA LEU A 132 13.16 14.58 -4.69
C LEU A 132 13.78 13.30 -4.12
N PRO A 133 13.61 12.99 -2.83
CA PRO A 133 14.29 11.86 -2.19
C PRO A 133 14.07 10.53 -2.94
N ALA A 134 15.16 9.77 -3.11
CA ALA A 134 15.16 8.47 -3.76
C ALA A 134 16.10 7.50 -3.02
N PHE A 135 15.72 6.23 -2.95
CA PHE A 135 16.55 5.18 -2.35
C PHE A 135 17.56 4.63 -3.36
N GLY A 136 18.82 4.50 -2.95
CA GLY A 136 19.85 3.84 -3.73
C GLY A 136 19.98 2.36 -3.40
N ILE A 137 19.94 1.51 -4.44
CA ILE A 137 20.12 0.06 -4.31
C ILE A 137 21.34 -0.35 -5.13
N TYR A 138 22.38 -0.79 -4.43
CA TYR A 138 23.65 -1.22 -5.01
C TYR A 138 24.08 -2.52 -4.34
N GLY A 139 24.47 -3.51 -5.17
CA GLY A 139 24.96 -4.80 -4.72
C GLY A 139 26.43 -4.72 -4.32
N LYS A 140 26.82 -5.41 -3.26
CA LYS A 140 28.19 -5.39 -2.72
C LYS A 140 29.24 -6.00 -3.67
N ASN A 141 28.85 -7.03 -4.41
CA ASN A 141 29.74 -7.80 -5.27
C ASN A 141 29.50 -7.44 -6.74
N VAL A 142 30.59 -7.40 -7.51
CA VAL A 142 30.52 -7.27 -8.97
C VAL A 142 29.84 -8.52 -9.55
N GLN A 143 28.97 -8.31 -10.53
CA GLN A 143 28.29 -9.36 -11.30
C GLN A 143 28.70 -9.27 -12.77
N ASP A 144 28.85 -10.43 -13.41
CA ASP A 144 29.14 -10.52 -14.84
C ASP A 144 27.91 -10.12 -15.66
N VAL A 145 28.14 -9.57 -16.86
CA VAL A 145 27.04 -9.26 -17.78
C VAL A 145 26.27 -10.54 -18.15
N GLY A 146 24.95 -10.48 -18.00
CA GLY A 146 24.06 -11.60 -18.31
C GLY A 146 23.74 -12.49 -17.10
N ASP A 147 24.38 -12.27 -15.95
CA ASP A 147 23.92 -12.86 -14.68
C ASP A 147 22.56 -12.26 -14.30
N GLY A 148 21.51 -13.05 -14.51
CA GLY A 148 20.13 -12.68 -14.19
C GLY A 148 19.77 -12.84 -12.72
N ALA A 149 20.68 -13.34 -11.87
CA ALA A 149 20.40 -13.51 -10.45
C ALA A 149 20.37 -12.15 -9.73
N ILE A 150 19.34 -11.93 -8.92
CA ILE A 150 19.28 -10.79 -8.00
C ILE A 150 20.05 -11.18 -6.73
N PRO A 151 21.18 -10.53 -6.40
CA PRO A 151 21.93 -10.84 -5.17
C PRO A 151 21.08 -10.66 -3.91
N ASP A 152 21.37 -11.42 -2.85
CA ASP A 152 20.57 -11.40 -1.62
C ASP A 152 20.52 -10.01 -0.95
N ASP A 153 21.63 -9.26 -0.97
CA ASP A 153 21.68 -7.90 -0.41
C ASP A 153 20.89 -6.88 -1.25
N VAL A 154 20.81 -7.09 -2.56
CA VAL A 154 19.95 -6.32 -3.46
C VAL A 154 18.48 -6.70 -3.23
N LYS A 155 18.18 -8.00 -3.17
CA LYS A 155 16.84 -8.55 -2.91
C LYS A 155 16.27 -8.04 -1.60
N GLU A 156 17.05 -8.03 -0.52
CA GLU A 156 16.65 -7.48 0.78
C GLU A 156 16.22 -6.01 0.66
N LYS A 157 17.05 -5.17 0.02
CA LYS A 157 16.78 -3.73 -0.16
C LYS A 157 15.55 -3.50 -1.04
N LEU A 158 15.44 -4.23 -2.15
CA LEU A 158 14.27 -4.17 -3.05
C LEU A 158 12.98 -4.50 -2.30
N LEU A 159 12.95 -5.60 -1.54
CA LEU A 159 11.77 -6.04 -0.80
C LEU A 159 11.45 -5.12 0.39
N ARG A 160 12.47 -4.58 1.07
CA ARG A 160 12.27 -3.58 2.15
C ARG A 160 11.65 -2.30 1.60
N PHE A 161 12.21 -1.76 0.52
CA PHE A 161 11.69 -0.56 -0.14
C PHE A 161 10.25 -0.78 -0.61
N ALA A 162 9.99 -1.86 -1.34
CA ALA A 162 8.66 -2.14 -1.87
C ALA A 162 7.60 -2.31 -0.77
N ARG A 163 7.90 -3.03 0.32
CA ARG A 163 6.98 -3.15 1.46
C ARG A 163 6.64 -1.80 2.09
N ALA A 164 7.66 -0.97 2.35
CA ALA A 164 7.46 0.35 2.94
C ALA A 164 6.69 1.29 1.99
N GLY A 165 7.06 1.34 0.72
CA GLY A 165 6.41 2.20 -0.27
C GLY A 165 4.96 1.77 -0.56
N LEU A 166 4.66 0.46 -0.57
CA LEU A 166 3.29 -0.02 -0.68
C LEU A 166 2.44 0.38 0.53
N ALA A 167 2.97 0.30 1.75
CA ALA A 167 2.23 0.76 2.93
C ALA A 167 1.84 2.24 2.82
N VAL A 168 2.79 3.11 2.41
CA VAL A 168 2.52 4.53 2.15
C VAL A 168 1.46 4.71 1.05
N ALA A 169 1.58 4.00 -0.07
CA ALA A 169 0.66 4.11 -1.18
C ALA A 169 -0.76 3.57 -0.86
N ILE A 170 -0.88 2.57 0.00
CA ILE A 170 -2.17 1.98 0.41
C ILE A 170 -2.95 2.93 1.32
N MET A 171 -2.27 3.65 2.21
CA MET A 171 -2.91 4.62 3.12
C MET A 171 -3.46 5.83 2.38
N ARG A 172 -2.73 6.32 1.37
CA ARG A 172 -3.08 7.57 0.66
C ARG A 172 -4.49 7.49 0.06
N GLY A 173 -5.29 8.52 0.31
CA GLY A 173 -6.67 8.65 -0.16
C GLY A 173 -7.69 7.83 0.63
N LYS A 174 -7.27 7.06 1.65
CA LYS A 174 -8.18 6.38 2.59
C LYS A 174 -8.62 7.33 3.70
N SER A 175 -9.64 6.91 4.45
CA SER A 175 -10.16 7.66 5.59
C SER A 175 -9.82 6.96 6.90
N TYR A 176 -9.49 7.75 7.92
CA TYR A 176 -9.64 7.36 9.31
C TYR A 176 -11.04 7.75 9.77
N LEU A 177 -11.80 6.81 10.33
CA LEU A 177 -13.13 7.07 10.88
C LEU A 177 -13.06 7.14 12.41
N ALA A 178 -13.33 8.31 12.97
CA ALA A 178 -13.55 8.48 14.40
C ALA A 178 -15.04 8.23 14.72
N ILE A 179 -15.33 7.22 15.54
CA ILE A 179 -16.66 7.00 16.11
C ILE A 179 -16.64 7.53 17.54
N GLY A 180 -17.33 8.64 17.78
CA GLY A 180 -17.18 9.45 18.98
C GLY A 180 -16.06 10.49 18.87
N SER A 181 -15.54 10.92 20.02
CA SER A 181 -14.52 11.98 20.12
C SER A 181 -13.41 11.55 21.11
N VAL A 182 -12.92 12.48 21.94
CA VAL A 182 -11.90 12.23 22.95
C VAL A 182 -12.43 11.26 24.01
N SER A 183 -11.69 10.18 24.26
CA SER A 183 -11.99 9.23 25.33
C SER A 183 -11.18 9.59 26.57
N MET A 184 -11.87 10.09 27.61
CA MET A 184 -11.32 10.32 28.96
C MET A 184 -10.02 11.16 28.99
N GLY A 185 -9.87 12.12 28.08
CA GLY A 185 -8.67 12.98 27.99
C GLY A 185 -7.42 12.29 27.42
N ILE A 186 -7.55 11.11 26.80
CA ILE A 186 -6.43 10.40 26.18
C ILE A 186 -5.95 11.18 24.95
N GLY A 187 -4.69 11.64 24.98
CA GLY A 187 -4.11 12.46 23.90
C GLY A 187 -4.21 11.81 22.51
N GLY A 188 -4.02 10.49 22.39
CA GLY A 188 -4.16 9.78 21.12
C GLY A 188 -5.58 9.70 20.56
N SER A 189 -6.61 9.98 21.37
CA SER A 189 -8.01 10.07 20.92
C SER A 189 -8.41 11.50 20.50
N MET A 190 -7.54 12.48 20.74
CA MET A 190 -7.66 13.81 20.15
C MET A 190 -7.16 13.73 18.70
N VAL A 191 -8.05 13.26 17.81
CA VAL A 191 -7.72 13.05 16.39
C VAL A 191 -7.15 14.34 15.81
N ASN A 192 -5.96 14.23 15.20
CA ASN A 192 -5.29 15.34 14.52
C ASN A 192 -5.43 15.16 13.00
N PRO A 193 -6.33 15.90 12.32
CA PRO A 193 -6.55 15.78 10.89
C PRO A 193 -5.33 16.20 10.06
N ASP A 194 -4.58 17.21 10.51
CA ASP A 194 -3.42 17.73 9.80
C ASP A 194 -2.31 16.66 9.71
N PHE A 195 -2.09 15.91 10.79
CA PHE A 195 -1.16 14.78 10.76
C PHE A 195 -1.59 13.72 9.73
N LEU A 196 -2.86 13.33 9.74
CA LEU A 196 -3.39 12.31 8.82
C LEU A 196 -3.32 12.79 7.35
N GLN A 197 -3.61 14.07 7.11
CA GLN A 197 -3.58 14.66 5.77
C GLN A 197 -2.15 14.86 5.26
N ASP A 198 -1.30 15.56 6.01
CA ASP A 198 0.01 15.99 5.53
C ASP A 198 1.02 14.84 5.45
N TYR A 199 1.00 13.92 6.44
CA TYR A 199 1.96 12.83 6.50
C TYR A 199 1.48 11.56 5.79
N LEU A 200 0.20 11.22 5.91
CA LEU A 200 -0.34 9.96 5.39
C LEU A 200 -1.15 10.15 4.11
N GLY A 201 -1.50 11.39 3.75
CA GLY A 201 -2.41 11.66 2.63
C GLY A 201 -3.80 11.07 2.85
N MET A 202 -4.22 10.91 4.11
CA MET A 202 -5.51 10.34 4.50
C MET A 202 -6.54 11.44 4.77
N ARG A 203 -7.81 11.06 4.67
CA ARG A 203 -8.95 11.88 5.12
C ARG A 203 -9.28 11.54 6.57
N THR A 204 -9.93 12.48 7.25
CA THR A 204 -10.48 12.25 8.59
C THR A 204 -11.99 12.40 8.52
N GLU A 205 -12.70 11.32 8.84
CA GLU A 205 -14.16 11.29 8.93
C GLU A 205 -14.53 11.12 10.41
N GLN A 206 -15.65 11.73 10.82
CA GLN A 206 -16.11 11.70 12.20
C GLN A 206 -17.61 11.46 12.24
N VAL A 207 -18.04 10.59 13.15
CA VAL A 207 -19.44 10.33 13.43
C VAL A 207 -19.64 10.22 14.93
N ASP A 208 -20.69 10.83 15.46
CA ASP A 208 -21.00 10.69 16.88
C ASP A 208 -21.41 9.24 17.21
N ALA A 209 -21.10 8.78 18.42
CA ALA A 209 -21.48 7.44 18.87
C ALA A 209 -23.00 7.20 18.86
N SER A 210 -23.81 8.27 18.88
CA SER A 210 -25.26 8.20 18.69
C SER A 210 -25.68 7.55 17.37
N GLU A 211 -24.85 7.61 16.32
CA GLU A 211 -25.16 6.95 15.05
C GLU A 211 -25.18 5.42 15.20
N VAL A 212 -24.29 4.87 16.04
CA VAL A 212 -24.31 3.43 16.34
C VAL A 212 -25.63 3.06 17.00
N LEU A 213 -26.06 3.86 17.98
CA LEU A 213 -27.32 3.64 18.67
C LEU A 213 -28.53 3.78 17.74
N ARG A 214 -28.54 4.81 16.87
CA ARG A 214 -29.59 5.03 15.88
C ARG A 214 -29.74 3.83 14.96
N ARG A 215 -28.64 3.30 14.42
CA ARG A 215 -28.67 2.13 13.54
C ARG A 215 -29.14 0.87 14.26
N ILE A 216 -28.78 0.68 15.52
CA ILE A 216 -29.27 -0.46 16.30
C ILE A 216 -30.78 -0.35 16.57
N GLN A 217 -31.26 0.81 17.01
CA GLN A 217 -32.68 1.02 17.37
C GLN A 217 -33.62 1.00 16.16
N LEU A 218 -33.17 1.55 15.03
CA LEU A 218 -33.93 1.55 13.77
C LEU A 218 -33.64 0.32 12.90
N GLU A 219 -32.89 -0.64 13.43
CA GLU A 219 -32.55 -1.91 12.77
C GLU A 219 -31.88 -1.74 11.38
N ILE A 220 -30.98 -0.77 11.28
CA ILE A 220 -30.19 -0.44 10.08
C ILE A 220 -28.89 -1.26 10.10
N TYR A 221 -29.04 -2.56 9.90
CA TYR A 221 -27.99 -3.55 9.74
C TYR A 221 -28.58 -4.79 9.05
N ASP A 222 -27.75 -5.62 8.43
CA ASP A 222 -28.23 -6.87 7.83
C ASP A 222 -28.72 -7.84 8.93
N LYS A 223 -30.06 -8.02 9.02
CA LYS A 223 -30.69 -8.91 10.00
C LYS A 223 -30.37 -10.38 9.76
N GLU A 224 -30.20 -10.80 8.50
CA GLU A 224 -29.86 -12.20 8.18
C GLU A 224 -28.41 -12.50 8.59
N GLU A 225 -27.51 -11.54 8.40
CA GLU A 225 -26.14 -11.64 8.89
C GLU A 225 -26.10 -11.62 10.41
N PHE A 226 -26.90 -10.77 11.07
CA PHE A 226 -26.99 -10.72 12.54
C PHE A 226 -27.36 -12.07 13.14
N GLU A 227 -28.38 -12.76 12.62
CA GLU A 227 -28.79 -14.08 13.13
C GLU A 227 -27.65 -15.12 13.02
N LYS A 228 -26.93 -15.12 11.89
CA LYS A 228 -25.77 -16.00 11.68
C LYS A 228 -24.63 -15.65 12.63
N ALA A 229 -24.32 -14.36 12.77
CA ALA A 229 -23.26 -13.86 13.64
C ALA A 229 -23.57 -14.15 15.12
N LEU A 230 -24.82 -14.00 15.55
CA LEU A 230 -25.25 -14.31 16.91
C LEU A 230 -25.21 -15.82 17.17
N ALA A 231 -25.66 -16.66 16.23
CA ALA A 231 -25.54 -18.12 16.35
C ALA A 231 -24.07 -18.55 16.50
N TRP A 232 -23.18 -17.99 15.66
CA TRP A 232 -21.74 -18.23 15.77
C TRP A 232 -21.19 -17.74 17.13
N THR A 233 -21.62 -16.58 17.60
CA THR A 233 -21.20 -15.99 18.88
C THR A 233 -21.66 -16.85 20.05
N LYS A 234 -22.88 -17.41 20.00
CA LYS A 234 -23.39 -18.35 21.00
C LYS A 234 -22.53 -19.60 21.09
N GLU A 235 -22.23 -20.20 19.94
CA GLU A 235 -21.44 -21.44 19.86
C GLU A 235 -19.98 -21.23 20.29
N ASN A 236 -19.35 -20.14 19.85
CA ASN A 236 -17.90 -19.97 19.96
C ASN A 236 -17.44 -19.07 21.11
N CYS A 237 -18.29 -18.13 21.55
CA CYS A 237 -17.93 -17.13 22.56
C CYS A 237 -18.77 -17.27 23.83
N MET A 238 -20.11 -17.24 23.74
CA MET A 238 -20.98 -17.28 24.92
C MET A 238 -20.87 -18.61 25.68
N SER A 239 -20.65 -19.72 24.96
CA SER A 239 -20.37 -21.03 25.56
C SER A 239 -19.12 -21.06 26.43
N ARG A 240 -18.25 -20.04 26.29
CA ARG A 240 -17.00 -19.84 27.03
C ARG A 240 -16.98 -18.48 27.74
N GLU A 241 -18.15 -17.91 28.03
CA GLU A 241 -18.25 -16.65 28.76
C GLU A 241 -17.53 -16.79 30.11
N GLY A 242 -16.64 -15.84 30.40
CA GLY A 242 -15.80 -15.86 31.59
C GLY A 242 -16.56 -15.63 32.89
N GLU A 243 -15.89 -15.92 34.01
CA GLU A 243 -16.42 -15.59 35.32
C GLU A 243 -16.63 -14.08 35.49
N ASP A 244 -17.76 -13.70 36.09
CA ASP A 244 -18.11 -12.32 36.36
C ASP A 244 -17.57 -11.89 37.73
N PHE A 245 -16.51 -11.07 37.72
CA PHE A 245 -15.86 -10.54 38.91
C PHE A 245 -16.51 -9.26 39.47
N ASN A 246 -17.62 -8.79 38.88
CA ASN A 246 -18.35 -7.66 39.48
C ASN A 246 -18.86 -8.04 40.88
N PRO A 247 -18.92 -7.09 41.83
CA PRO A 247 -19.65 -7.28 43.08
C PRO A 247 -21.08 -7.76 42.81
N GLU A 248 -21.63 -8.62 43.67
CA GLU A 248 -22.92 -9.29 43.42
C GLU A 248 -24.07 -8.33 43.06
N HIS A 249 -24.08 -7.14 43.67
CA HIS A 249 -25.10 -6.11 43.42
C HIS A 249 -24.95 -5.38 42.06
N LEU A 250 -23.84 -5.56 41.36
CA LEU A 250 -23.57 -5.01 40.02
C LEU A 250 -23.61 -6.08 38.93
N LYS A 251 -23.71 -7.37 39.28
CA LYS A 251 -23.81 -8.44 38.29
C LYS A 251 -25.13 -8.33 37.54
N HIS A 252 -25.04 -8.25 36.22
CA HIS A 252 -26.19 -8.33 35.35
C HIS A 252 -26.84 -9.72 35.42
N SER A 253 -28.17 -9.77 35.32
CA SER A 253 -28.89 -11.03 35.17
C SER A 253 -28.53 -11.72 33.85
N ARG A 254 -28.83 -13.01 33.72
CA ARG A 254 -28.64 -13.76 32.46
C ARG A 254 -29.34 -13.08 31.29
N GLU A 255 -30.58 -12.62 31.50
CA GLU A 255 -31.37 -11.94 30.46
C GLU A 255 -30.72 -10.61 30.04
N GLN A 256 -30.15 -9.85 30.98
CA GLN A 256 -29.42 -8.62 30.67
C GLN A 256 -28.15 -8.93 29.86
N LYS A 257 -27.38 -9.94 30.28
CA LYS A 257 -26.17 -10.35 29.56
C LYS A 257 -26.48 -10.86 28.15
N ASP A 258 -27.58 -11.59 27.96
CA ASP A 258 -28.00 -12.04 26.64
C ASP A 258 -28.33 -10.86 25.70
N LYS A 259 -28.98 -9.81 26.24
CA LYS A 259 -29.20 -8.55 25.49
C LYS A 259 -27.89 -7.80 25.22
N ASP A 260 -26.94 -7.81 26.16
CA ASP A 260 -25.62 -7.23 25.96
C ASP A 260 -24.87 -7.94 24.81
N TRP A 261 -24.93 -9.28 24.75
CA TRP A 261 -24.36 -10.09 23.66
C TRP A 261 -24.97 -9.74 22.30
N GLU A 262 -26.29 -9.64 22.22
CA GLU A 262 -26.96 -9.19 20.99
C GLU A 262 -26.52 -7.78 20.59
N PHE A 263 -26.40 -6.87 21.56
CA PHE A 263 -26.02 -5.49 21.32
C PHE A 263 -24.59 -5.39 20.77
N VAL A 264 -23.60 -6.09 21.34
CA VAL A 264 -22.20 -6.04 20.87
C VAL A 264 -22.02 -6.67 19.48
N VAL A 265 -22.81 -7.69 19.13
CA VAL A 265 -22.83 -8.24 17.77
C VAL A 265 -23.36 -7.19 16.79
N LYS A 266 -24.47 -6.51 17.12
CA LYS A 266 -25.01 -5.42 16.27
C LYS A 266 -24.04 -4.25 16.15
N MET A 267 -23.38 -3.85 17.25
CA MET A 267 -22.34 -2.82 17.23
C MET A 267 -21.22 -3.18 16.25
N THR A 268 -20.76 -4.44 16.26
CA THR A 268 -19.70 -4.92 15.37
C THR A 268 -20.09 -4.79 13.90
N LEU A 269 -21.31 -5.21 13.53
CA LEU A 269 -21.83 -5.06 12.17
C LEU A 269 -21.94 -3.60 11.76
N VAL A 270 -22.53 -2.77 12.62
CA VAL A 270 -22.72 -1.34 12.36
C VAL A 270 -21.39 -0.60 12.18
N MET A 271 -20.40 -0.84 13.04
CA MET A 271 -19.09 -0.20 12.93
C MET A 271 -18.36 -0.62 11.65
N ARG A 272 -18.42 -1.90 11.28
CA ARG A 272 -17.89 -2.37 10.00
C ARG A 272 -18.57 -1.68 8.82
N ASP A 273 -19.90 -1.62 8.83
CA ASP A 273 -20.68 -1.02 7.74
C ASP A 273 -20.40 0.49 7.61
N LEU A 274 -20.12 1.19 8.71
CA LEU A 274 -19.64 2.58 8.68
C LEU A 274 -18.26 2.73 8.02
N MET A 275 -17.36 1.74 8.19
CA MET A 275 -16.00 1.81 7.65
C MET A 275 -15.93 1.46 6.16
N ILE A 276 -16.66 0.43 5.72
CA ILE A 276 -16.49 -0.15 4.38
C ILE A 276 -17.77 -0.18 3.53
N GLY A 277 -18.89 0.30 4.08
CA GLY A 277 -20.21 0.20 3.47
C GLY A 277 -20.76 -1.22 3.47
N ASN A 278 -22.03 -1.36 3.11
CA ASN A 278 -22.70 -2.66 2.97
C ASN A 278 -23.84 -2.55 1.96
N SER A 279 -23.74 -3.27 0.83
CA SER A 279 -24.75 -3.21 -0.24
C SER A 279 -26.12 -3.72 0.20
N LYS A 280 -26.19 -4.50 1.29
CA LYS A 280 -27.47 -4.91 1.86
C LYS A 280 -28.26 -3.72 2.39
N LEU A 281 -27.58 -2.68 2.90
CA LEU A 281 -28.24 -1.47 3.36
C LEU A 281 -28.90 -0.72 2.21
N ASP A 282 -28.31 -0.74 1.01
CA ASP A 282 -28.92 -0.17 -0.21
C ASP A 282 -30.24 -0.89 -0.52
N GLU A 283 -30.25 -2.22 -0.48
CA GLU A 283 -31.45 -3.05 -0.69
C GLU A 283 -32.54 -2.77 0.36
N MET A 284 -32.13 -2.42 1.58
CA MET A 284 -33.03 -2.05 2.68
C MET A 284 -33.53 -0.60 2.61
N GLY A 285 -33.08 0.20 1.63
CA GLY A 285 -33.45 1.60 1.47
C GLY A 285 -32.66 2.58 2.34
N PHE A 286 -31.48 2.17 2.82
CA PHE A 286 -30.57 2.96 3.67
C PHE A 286 -29.18 3.16 3.03
N GLY A 287 -29.08 2.99 1.71
CA GLY A 287 -27.86 3.20 0.92
C GLY A 287 -27.53 4.66 0.61
#